data_AF-A0A6M2EXT6-F1
#
_entry.id   AF-A0A6M2EXT6-F1
#
_cell.length_a   1.000
_cell.length_b   1.000
_cell.length_c   1.000
_cell.angle_alpha   90.00
_cell.angle_beta   90.00
_cell.angle_gamma   90.00
#
_symmetry.space_group_name_H-M   'P 1'
#
loop_
_entity.id
_entity.type
_entity.pdbx_description
1 polymer ?
#
loop_
_entity_poly.entity_id
_entity_poly.type
_entity_poly.pdbx_seq_one_letter_code
_entity_poly.pdbx_strand_id
1 'polypeptide(L)'
;MLRKAAKENIVVNCTNLYDHFFVPTGHFYSKITAARLPYFDGCYWYDAAEDILKNIEQKTGVYAERKVKKVMTKRTLKAMGHTESSGGNTKAILVTNHLRGGPMCGRKEDFMVVHLQHVCTHCHEVMLSGSRWFCRQCKNFQLCERCHAVEKSLNGEDSHSLNNKEKHLLFKVMVKGIPSDTEDNDAILENWHFDNRHTFLGLCQKYHYQFDTLRRAKHSSMMILHNLHNPTLPAAGTMCKICHQDTDTLDRDVCAACYHKKDSSLHVYKLNQCSPEANYGTENVDAHQEALQLKEQNLSHLVAQQQKELLNLLMHATNCRATSSDPCSYPKCLQIKRLFCHARKCSIRSFGGCQHCQKVWYMLKLHARICRQTDCRVPRCIDLKNHLELEPGG
;
A
#
# COMPACT_ATOMS: atom_id res chain seq x y z
N MET A 1 7.64 16.57 14.36
CA MET A 1 7.49 16.75 12.90
C MET A 1 6.48 17.85 12.57
N LEU A 2 5.17 17.71 12.82
CA LEU A 2 4.14 18.67 12.36
C LEU A 2 4.30 20.11 12.86
N ARG A 3 4.77 20.31 14.10
CA ARG A 3 5.08 21.67 14.62
C ARG A 3 6.17 22.37 13.80
N LYS A 4 7.13 21.63 13.25
CA LYS A 4 8.18 22.17 12.38
C LYS A 4 7.57 22.57 11.03
N ALA A 5 6.78 21.67 10.42
CA ALA A 5 6.09 21.94 9.16
C ALA A 5 5.14 23.15 9.24
N ALA A 6 4.49 23.37 10.38
CA ALA A 6 3.67 24.56 10.62
C ALA A 6 4.50 25.85 10.68
N LYS A 7 5.67 25.83 11.33
CA LYS A 7 6.60 26.98 11.35
C LYS A 7 7.15 27.31 9.97
N GLU A 8 7.28 26.30 9.11
CA GLU A 8 7.74 26.43 7.73
C GLU A 8 6.60 26.75 6.75
N ASN A 9 5.37 27.00 7.25
CA ASN A 9 4.17 27.28 6.46
C ASN A 9 3.80 26.16 5.45
N ILE A 10 4.21 24.92 5.71
CA ILE A 10 3.84 23.74 4.92
C ILE A 10 2.49 23.18 5.41
N VAL A 11 2.31 23.13 6.73
CA VAL A 11 1.06 22.67 7.36
C VAL A 11 0.30 23.88 7.88
N VAL A 12 -0.93 24.04 7.40
CA VAL A 12 -1.83 25.12 7.81
C VAL A 12 -2.44 24.83 9.18
N ASN A 13 -2.93 23.59 9.37
CA ASN A 13 -3.56 23.17 10.62
C ASN A 13 -3.44 21.65 10.78
N CYS A 14 -3.53 21.18 12.02
CA CYS A 14 -3.60 19.76 12.34
C CYS A 14 -4.70 19.52 13.35
N THR A 15 -5.54 18.55 13.07
CA THR A 15 -6.58 18.04 13.98
C THR A 15 -6.48 16.53 14.06
N ASN A 16 -7.35 15.90 14.84
CA ASN A 16 -7.56 14.46 14.74
C ASN A 16 -8.79 14.14 13.88
N LEU A 17 -8.89 12.90 13.42
CA LEU A 17 -10.02 12.40 12.62
C LEU A 17 -11.34 12.61 13.36
N TYR A 18 -11.36 12.43 14.68
CA TYR A 18 -12.57 12.53 15.47
C TYR A 18 -13.13 13.95 15.51
N ASP A 19 -12.31 14.92 15.89
CA ASP A 19 -12.68 16.33 15.96
C ASP A 19 -12.98 16.91 14.59
N HIS A 20 -12.33 16.41 13.53
CA HIS A 20 -12.57 16.88 12.18
C HIS A 20 -13.93 16.42 11.61
N PHE A 21 -14.28 15.14 11.79
CA PHE A 21 -15.46 14.55 11.13
C PHE A 21 -16.67 14.34 12.06
N PHE A 22 -16.46 14.18 13.36
CA PHE A 22 -17.53 13.83 14.31
C PHE A 22 -17.93 14.96 15.25
N VAL A 23 -17.10 15.99 15.44
CA VAL A 23 -17.44 17.17 16.27
C VAL A 23 -18.06 18.26 15.41
N PRO A 24 -19.34 18.63 15.63
CA PRO A 24 -19.98 19.70 14.86
C PRO A 24 -19.30 21.04 15.13
N THR A 25 -18.86 21.72 14.07
CA THR A 25 -18.31 23.08 14.14
C THR A 25 -19.31 24.06 13.53
N GLY A 26 -20.26 24.52 14.36
CA GLY A 26 -21.16 25.63 14.03
C GLY A 26 -22.43 25.30 13.23
N HIS A 27 -23.21 26.36 12.96
CA HIS A 27 -24.65 26.42 12.61
C HIS A 27 -25.17 25.55 11.46
N PHE A 28 -24.30 24.92 10.67
CA PHE A 28 -24.72 23.96 9.65
C PHE A 28 -24.66 22.55 10.22
N TYR A 29 -25.85 21.98 10.49
CA TYR A 29 -26.04 20.54 10.74
C TYR A 29 -25.68 19.75 9.48
N SER A 30 -24.38 19.71 9.13
CA SER A 30 -23.91 18.82 8.09
C SER A 30 -24.20 17.39 8.57
N LYS A 31 -24.99 16.65 7.79
CA LYS A 31 -25.33 15.25 8.11
C LYS A 31 -24.00 14.48 8.20
N ILE A 32 -23.58 14.15 9.42
CA ILE A 32 -22.36 13.36 9.63
C ILE A 32 -22.72 11.94 9.21
N THR A 33 -22.02 11.43 8.21
CA THR A 33 -22.21 10.06 7.72
C THR A 33 -20.83 9.48 7.45
N ALA A 34 -20.63 8.20 7.77
CA ALA A 34 -19.37 7.50 7.56
C ALA A 34 -18.86 7.58 6.11
N ALA A 35 -19.73 7.80 5.13
CA ALA A 35 -19.37 8.03 3.73
C ALA A 35 -18.51 9.29 3.49
N ARG A 36 -18.42 10.22 4.47
CA ARG A 36 -17.53 11.38 4.39
C ARG A 36 -16.10 11.08 4.86
N LEU A 37 -15.88 9.92 5.48
CA LEU A 37 -14.55 9.53 5.95
C LEU A 37 -13.69 9.08 4.76
N PRO A 38 -12.40 9.50 4.69
CA PRO A 38 -11.51 9.08 3.62
C PRO A 38 -11.22 7.58 3.64
N TYR A 39 -11.52 6.90 2.54
CA TYR A 39 -11.26 5.47 2.38
C TYR A 39 -9.82 5.23 1.91
N PHE A 40 -9.03 4.53 2.72
CA PHE A 40 -7.69 4.05 2.34
C PHE A 40 -7.60 2.54 2.56
N ASP A 41 -6.81 1.87 1.74
CA ASP A 41 -6.57 0.44 1.87
C ASP A 41 -5.87 0.12 3.20
N GLY A 42 -6.35 -0.89 3.92
CA GLY A 42 -5.87 -1.28 5.25
C GLY A 42 -6.20 -0.28 6.38
N CYS A 43 -7.15 0.64 6.19
CA CYS A 43 -7.55 1.56 7.26
C CYS A 43 -8.35 0.90 8.38
N TYR A 44 -7.92 1.10 9.62
CA TYR A 44 -8.59 0.59 10.83
C TYR A 44 -10.09 0.95 10.93
N TRP A 45 -10.46 2.20 10.62
CA TRP A 45 -11.85 2.64 10.81
C TRP A 45 -12.81 1.95 9.84
N TYR A 46 -12.32 1.52 8.67
CA TYR A 46 -13.10 0.77 7.68
C TYR A 46 -13.45 -0.62 8.22
N ASP A 47 -12.46 -1.37 8.71
CA ASP A 47 -12.70 -2.68 9.33
C ASP A 47 -13.68 -2.57 10.51
N ALA A 48 -13.51 -1.53 11.33
CA ALA A 48 -14.43 -1.24 12.43
C ALA A 48 -15.85 -0.91 11.94
N ALA A 49 -16.00 -0.20 10.83
CA ALA A 49 -17.29 0.12 10.23
C ALA A 49 -17.99 -1.12 9.68
N GLU A 50 -17.25 -2.00 9.02
CA GLU A 50 -17.73 -3.29 8.50
C GLU A 50 -18.18 -4.23 9.62
N ASP A 51 -17.40 -4.33 10.71
CA ASP A 51 -17.78 -5.12 11.87
C ASP A 51 -19.04 -4.59 12.54
N ILE A 52 -19.17 -3.26 12.66
CA ILE A 52 -20.40 -2.62 13.15
C ILE A 52 -21.58 -2.92 12.22
N LEU A 53 -21.38 -2.84 10.90
CA LEU A 53 -22.42 -3.12 9.92
C LEU A 53 -22.91 -4.57 10.02
N LYS A 54 -21.99 -5.54 10.04
CA LYS A 54 -22.32 -6.98 10.22
C LYS A 54 -23.08 -7.22 11.52
N ASN A 55 -22.66 -6.59 12.62
CA ASN A 55 -23.33 -6.68 13.91
C ASN A 55 -24.75 -6.11 13.87
N ILE A 56 -24.95 -4.98 13.18
CA ILE A 56 -26.29 -4.41 12.98
C ILE A 56 -27.16 -5.38 12.17
N GLU A 57 -26.62 -5.94 11.08
CA GLU A 57 -27.35 -6.85 10.20
C GLU A 57 -27.77 -8.14 10.91
N GLN A 58 -26.86 -8.75 11.66
CA GLN A 58 -27.12 -9.93 12.50
C GLN A 58 -28.20 -9.66 13.54
N LYS A 59 -28.19 -8.49 14.19
CA LYS A 59 -29.22 -8.10 15.18
C LYS A 59 -30.58 -7.83 14.54
N THR A 60 -30.64 -7.44 13.25
CA THR A 60 -31.89 -7.15 12.55
C THR A 60 -32.63 -8.37 11.99
N GLY A 61 -31.92 -9.47 11.67
CA GLY A 61 -32.53 -10.70 11.13
C GLY A 61 -33.28 -10.53 9.79
N VAL A 62 -33.71 -11.65 9.20
CA VAL A 62 -34.33 -11.79 7.86
C VAL A 62 -35.63 -10.97 7.64
N TYR A 63 -36.14 -10.27 8.66
CA TYR A 63 -37.30 -9.36 8.57
C TYR A 63 -36.86 -7.89 8.66
N ALA A 64 -36.08 -7.44 7.67
CA ALA A 64 -35.23 -6.26 7.75
C ALA A 64 -35.95 -4.89 7.78
N GLU A 65 -37.20 -4.75 7.31
CA GLU A 65 -37.81 -3.41 7.18
C GLU A 65 -38.63 -2.95 8.40
N ARG A 66 -39.14 -3.87 9.22
CA ARG A 66 -40.02 -3.51 10.36
C ARG A 66 -39.27 -3.27 11.67
N LYS A 67 -38.09 -3.88 11.89
CA LYS A 67 -37.32 -3.73 13.16
C LYS A 67 -36.38 -2.53 13.18
N VAL A 68 -35.85 -2.07 12.04
CA VAL A 68 -35.03 -0.84 11.98
C VAL A 68 -35.84 0.40 12.40
N LYS A 69 -37.14 0.43 12.06
CA LYS A 69 -38.11 1.45 12.53
C LYS A 69 -38.38 1.39 14.05
N LYS A 70 -38.05 0.27 14.72
CA LYS A 70 -38.27 0.08 16.16
C LYS A 70 -37.06 0.55 17.00
N VAL A 71 -35.86 0.57 16.42
CA VAL A 71 -34.61 1.01 17.08
C VAL A 71 -34.41 2.53 16.99
N MET A 72 -34.91 3.17 15.92
CA MET A 72 -34.81 4.62 15.72
C MET A 72 -36.20 5.20 15.40
N THR A 73 -36.75 5.98 16.33
CA THR A 73 -38.03 6.66 16.09
C THR A 73 -37.86 7.82 15.10
N LYS A 74 -38.91 8.16 14.33
CA LYS A 74 -38.92 9.36 13.47
C LYS A 74 -38.56 10.65 14.22
N ARG A 75 -38.81 10.71 15.53
CA ARG A 75 -38.40 11.84 16.40
C ARG A 75 -36.88 11.92 16.59
N THR A 76 -36.21 10.80 16.81
CA THR A 76 -34.75 10.74 16.95
C THR A 76 -34.04 11.12 15.65
N LEU A 77 -34.54 10.64 14.49
CA LEU A 77 -34.01 11.01 13.18
C LEU A 77 -34.17 12.51 12.87
N LYS A 78 -35.31 13.11 13.23
CA LYS A 78 -35.54 14.56 13.09
C LYS A 78 -34.65 15.39 14.02
N ALA A 79 -34.44 14.96 15.26
CA ALA A 79 -33.54 15.62 16.21
C ALA A 79 -32.07 15.60 15.75
N MET A 80 -31.69 14.64 14.89
CA MET A 80 -30.37 14.53 14.27
C MET A 80 -30.27 15.22 12.89
N GLY A 81 -31.30 15.97 12.45
CA GLY A 81 -31.28 16.71 11.19
C GLY A 81 -31.59 15.87 9.94
N HIS A 82 -32.10 14.64 10.08
CA HIS A 82 -32.47 13.78 8.96
C HIS A 82 -33.96 13.90 8.62
N THR A 83 -34.27 14.27 7.37
CA THR A 83 -35.62 14.56 6.88
C THR A 83 -36.38 13.34 6.35
N GLU A 84 -35.70 12.24 5.97
CA GLU A 84 -36.35 11.07 5.34
C GLU A 84 -35.93 9.71 5.92
N SER A 85 -36.94 8.88 6.19
CA SER A 85 -36.84 7.51 6.72
C SER A 85 -36.74 6.50 5.57
N SER A 86 -35.59 6.46 4.90
CA SER A 86 -35.18 5.33 4.06
C SER A 86 -34.40 4.32 4.91
N GLY A 87 -34.58 3.02 4.65
CA GLY A 87 -33.88 1.94 5.38
C GLY A 87 -32.36 2.04 5.27
N GLY A 88 -31.85 2.48 4.10
CA GLY A 88 -30.42 2.71 3.86
C GLY A 88 -29.86 3.88 4.67
N ASN A 89 -30.58 5.01 4.72
CA ASN A 89 -30.19 6.17 5.53
C ASN A 89 -30.13 5.81 7.02
N THR A 90 -31.02 4.93 7.49
CA THR A 90 -31.05 4.54 8.90
C THR A 90 -29.86 3.66 9.29
N LYS A 91 -29.46 2.71 8.42
CA LYS A 91 -28.24 1.90 8.65
C LYS A 91 -26.99 2.78 8.68
N ALA A 92 -26.85 3.70 7.72
CA ALA A 92 -25.70 4.60 7.65
C ALA A 92 -25.57 5.48 8.90
N ILE A 93 -26.69 5.99 9.43
CA ILE A 93 -26.73 6.77 10.67
C ILE A 93 -26.32 5.91 11.88
N LEU A 94 -26.81 4.68 11.96
CA LEU A 94 -26.45 3.76 13.05
C LEU A 94 -24.95 3.42 13.03
N VAL A 95 -24.41 3.07 11.87
CA VAL A 95 -22.97 2.81 11.71
C VAL A 95 -22.16 4.03 12.13
N THR A 96 -22.54 5.22 11.67
CA THR A 96 -21.86 6.47 12.01
C THR A 96 -21.90 6.76 13.52
N ASN A 97 -23.06 6.56 14.17
CA ASN A 97 -23.21 6.78 15.61
C ASN A 97 -22.41 5.78 16.44
N HIS A 98 -22.38 4.50 16.04
CA HIS A 98 -21.59 3.47 16.72
C HIS A 98 -20.10 3.68 16.52
N LEU A 99 -19.65 4.07 15.31
CA LEU A 99 -18.26 4.45 15.05
C LEU A 99 -17.84 5.63 15.93
N ARG A 100 -18.69 6.66 16.00
CA ARG A 100 -18.47 7.84 16.84
C ARG A 100 -18.38 7.48 18.32
N GLY A 101 -19.34 6.73 18.85
CA GLY A 101 -19.43 6.42 20.27
C GLY A 101 -18.50 5.31 20.76
N GLY A 102 -17.88 4.56 19.85
CA GLY A 102 -17.04 3.41 20.17
C GLY A 102 -15.59 3.58 19.72
N PRO A 103 -15.17 2.88 18.65
CA PRO A 103 -13.76 2.68 18.30
C PRO A 103 -13.01 3.99 17.99
N MET A 104 -13.69 5.01 17.45
CA MET A 104 -13.03 6.28 17.10
C MET A 104 -12.82 7.19 18.31
N CYS A 105 -13.76 7.23 19.26
CA CYS A 105 -13.66 8.09 20.44
C CYS A 105 -12.49 7.67 21.36
N GLY A 106 -12.33 6.36 21.57
CA GLY A 106 -11.25 5.82 22.40
C GLY A 106 -9.85 5.94 21.81
N ARG A 107 -9.73 6.22 20.50
CA ARG A 107 -8.47 6.26 19.74
C ARG A 107 -8.27 7.58 18.99
N LYS A 108 -8.86 8.66 19.48
CA LYS A 108 -8.79 9.98 18.82
C LYS A 108 -7.35 10.46 18.58
N GLU A 109 -6.39 10.03 19.40
CA GLU A 109 -4.99 10.46 19.29
C GLU A 109 -4.18 9.65 18.27
N ASP A 110 -4.71 8.51 17.81
CA ASP A 110 -4.04 7.62 16.85
C ASP A 110 -4.20 8.08 15.40
N PHE A 111 -5.21 8.92 15.12
CA PHE A 111 -5.56 9.37 13.77
C PHE A 111 -5.39 10.87 13.62
N MET A 112 -4.38 11.29 12.85
CA MET A 112 -4.16 12.69 12.51
C MET A 112 -4.82 13.08 11.19
N VAL A 113 -5.36 14.29 11.14
CA VAL A 113 -5.79 14.97 9.91
C VAL A 113 -4.93 16.21 9.76
N VAL A 114 -4.11 16.22 8.72
CA VAL A 114 -3.15 17.29 8.45
C VAL A 114 -3.65 18.12 7.27
N HIS A 115 -3.95 19.38 7.52
CA HIS A 115 -4.40 20.31 6.49
C HIS A 115 -3.19 21.01 5.87
N LEU A 116 -2.88 20.64 4.63
CA LEU A 116 -1.90 21.34 3.79
C LEU A 116 -2.48 22.63 3.19
N GLN A 117 -3.80 22.74 3.16
CA GLN A 117 -4.53 23.88 2.64
C GLN A 117 -5.57 24.38 3.65
N HIS A 118 -6.00 25.62 3.48
CA HIS A 118 -7.01 26.21 4.35
C HIS A 118 -8.38 25.53 4.17
N VAL A 119 -9.04 25.17 5.26
CA VAL A 119 -10.37 24.54 5.26
C VAL A 119 -11.39 25.48 5.88
N CYS A 120 -12.55 25.64 5.23
CA CYS A 120 -13.64 26.47 5.71
C CYS A 120 -14.21 25.92 7.03
N THR A 121 -14.36 26.77 8.04
CA THR A 121 -14.90 26.39 9.37
C THR A 121 -16.36 25.95 9.32
N HIS A 122 -17.15 26.43 8.36
CA HIS A 122 -18.58 26.09 8.26
C HIS A 122 -18.89 24.89 7.38
N CYS A 123 -18.32 24.82 6.17
CA CYS A 123 -18.63 23.74 5.24
C CYS A 123 -17.59 22.61 5.24
N HIS A 124 -16.46 22.77 5.95
CA HIS A 124 -15.34 21.83 5.99
C HIS A 124 -14.71 21.52 4.63
N GLU A 125 -15.01 22.32 3.62
CA GLU A 125 -14.40 22.21 2.29
C GLU A 125 -13.05 22.91 2.26
N VAL A 126 -12.12 22.32 1.51
CA VAL A 126 -10.80 22.89 1.25
C VAL A 126 -10.94 24.09 0.31
N MET A 127 -10.31 25.21 0.66
CA MET A 127 -10.27 26.44 -0.14
C MET A 127 -9.09 26.37 -1.11
N LEU A 128 -9.31 25.81 -2.30
CA LEU A 128 -8.27 25.64 -3.33
C LEU A 128 -8.03 26.90 -4.17
N SER A 129 -9.04 27.77 -4.30
CA SER A 129 -8.98 29.02 -5.05
C SER A 129 -10.05 30.01 -4.54
N GLY A 130 -9.93 31.28 -4.94
CA GLY A 130 -10.91 32.32 -4.65
C GLY A 130 -10.66 33.09 -3.35
N SER A 131 -11.74 33.66 -2.79
CA SER A 131 -11.64 34.53 -1.62
C SER A 131 -11.65 33.74 -0.30
N ARG A 132 -10.59 33.86 0.50
CA ARG A 132 -10.53 33.38 1.88
C ARG A 132 -10.74 34.52 2.85
N TRP A 133 -11.69 34.35 3.77
CA TRP A 133 -11.96 35.28 4.85
C TRP A 133 -11.48 34.69 6.16
N PHE A 134 -10.70 35.40 6.97
CA PHE A 134 -10.18 34.86 8.22
C PHE A 134 -10.21 35.88 9.36
N CYS A 135 -10.28 35.37 10.57
CA CYS A 135 -10.21 36.16 11.79
C CYS A 135 -8.79 36.15 12.37
N ARG A 136 -8.27 37.29 12.82
CA ARG A 136 -6.95 37.37 13.49
C ARG A 136 -7.01 36.98 14.97
N GLN A 137 -8.19 37.08 15.58
CA GLN A 137 -8.40 36.83 17.02
C GLN A 137 -8.77 35.36 17.27
N CYS A 138 -9.60 34.77 16.40
CA CYS A 138 -9.99 33.38 16.50
C CYS A 138 -9.02 32.47 15.77
N LYS A 139 -8.33 31.61 16.53
CA LYS A 139 -7.45 30.59 15.95
C LYS A 139 -8.24 29.69 14.99
N ASN A 140 -7.70 29.53 13.78
CA ASN A 140 -8.24 28.65 12.73
C ASN A 140 -9.65 28.98 12.23
N PHE A 141 -10.21 30.15 12.55
CA PHE A 141 -11.49 30.58 12.00
C PHE A 141 -11.29 31.19 10.61
N GLN A 142 -11.89 30.55 9.61
CA GLN A 142 -11.79 30.98 8.22
C GLN A 142 -12.97 30.48 7.39
N LEU A 143 -13.47 31.34 6.51
CA LEU A 143 -14.63 31.08 5.68
C LEU A 143 -14.25 31.15 4.21
N CYS A 144 -14.81 30.22 3.42
CA CYS A 144 -14.82 30.35 1.97
C CYS A 144 -15.81 31.43 1.54
N GLU A 145 -15.68 31.88 0.30
CA GLU A 145 -16.50 32.94 -0.28
C GLU A 145 -18.01 32.71 -0.11
N ARG A 146 -18.48 31.49 -0.35
CA ARG A 146 -19.89 31.10 -0.18
C ARG A 146 -20.35 31.20 1.28
N CYS A 147 -19.58 30.64 2.22
CA CYS A 147 -19.95 30.67 3.64
C CYS A 147 -19.86 32.07 4.22
N HIS A 148 -18.92 32.88 3.75
CA HIS A 148 -18.83 34.29 4.12
C HIS A 148 -20.04 35.09 3.64
N ALA A 149 -20.51 34.87 2.40
CA ALA A 149 -21.70 35.56 1.90
C ALA A 149 -22.95 35.28 2.75
N VAL A 150 -23.10 34.04 3.22
CA VAL A 150 -24.17 33.67 4.15
C VAL A 150 -23.98 34.35 5.50
N GLU A 151 -22.79 34.30 6.09
CA GLU A 151 -22.51 34.94 7.38
C GLU A 151 -22.73 36.47 7.33
N LYS A 152 -22.31 37.12 6.25
CA LYS A 152 -22.53 38.55 6.02
C LYS A 152 -24.00 38.90 5.92
N SER A 153 -24.82 38.03 5.30
CA SER A 153 -26.28 38.25 5.24
C SER A 153 -26.95 38.18 6.62
N LEU A 154 -26.36 37.45 7.58
CA LEU A 154 -26.86 37.33 8.95
C LEU A 154 -26.38 38.47 9.85
N ASN A 155 -25.10 38.85 9.77
CA ASN A 155 -24.47 39.81 10.69
C ASN A 155 -24.45 41.26 10.16
N GLY A 156 -24.71 41.47 8.86
CA GLY A 156 -24.74 42.79 8.21
C GLY A 156 -23.35 43.40 7.89
N GLU A 157 -22.28 42.84 8.44
CA GLU A 157 -20.89 43.31 8.32
C GLU A 157 -19.95 42.14 8.03
N ASP A 158 -18.71 42.42 7.58
CA ASP A 158 -17.65 41.42 7.41
C ASP A 158 -17.11 40.98 8.79
N SER A 159 -17.99 40.37 9.60
CA SER A 159 -17.71 39.95 10.96
C SER A 159 -18.42 38.64 11.29
N HIS A 160 -17.86 37.92 12.27
CA HIS A 160 -18.52 36.76 12.87
C HIS A 160 -18.72 37.00 14.36
N SER A 161 -19.74 36.35 14.93
CA SER A 161 -20.03 36.41 16.36
C SER A 161 -19.49 35.16 17.06
N LEU A 162 -18.66 35.33 18.08
CA LEU A 162 -18.25 34.23 18.96
C LEU A 162 -18.93 34.43 20.33
N ASN A 163 -19.63 33.40 20.84
CA ASN A 163 -20.31 33.42 22.14
C ASN A 163 -21.27 34.61 22.37
N ASN A 164 -22.10 34.92 21.36
CA ASN A 164 -23.28 35.81 21.42
C ASN A 164 -23.06 37.28 21.84
N LYS A 165 -21.83 37.79 22.03
CA LYS A 165 -21.64 39.22 22.39
C LYS A 165 -20.44 39.94 21.76
N GLU A 166 -19.39 39.25 21.31
CA GLU A 166 -18.25 39.89 20.64
C GLU A 166 -18.27 39.63 19.13
N LYS A 167 -18.27 40.72 18.36
CA LYS A 167 -18.13 40.69 16.90
C LYS A 167 -16.66 40.80 16.54
N HIS A 168 -16.15 39.84 15.78
CA HIS A 168 -14.77 39.85 15.30
C HIS A 168 -14.74 40.10 13.79
N LEU A 169 -13.88 41.02 13.36
CA LEU A 169 -13.72 41.39 11.95
C LEU A 169 -13.04 40.28 11.14
N LEU A 170 -13.52 40.08 9.91
CA LEU A 170 -12.98 39.15 8.93
C LEU A 170 -12.14 39.90 7.89
N PHE A 171 -10.98 39.35 7.58
CA PHE A 171 -10.06 39.89 6.59
C PHE A 171 -10.05 39.02 5.33
N LYS A 172 -10.18 39.65 4.16
CA LYS A 172 -10.14 38.97 2.86
C LYS A 172 -8.69 38.80 2.38
N VAL A 173 -8.35 37.59 1.95
CA VAL A 173 -7.12 37.26 1.23
C VAL A 173 -7.47 36.40 0.02
N MET A 174 -6.83 36.68 -1.11
CA MET A 174 -6.97 35.86 -2.32
C MET A 174 -6.11 34.61 -2.19
N VAL A 175 -6.71 33.44 -2.35
CA VAL A 175 -6.01 32.17 -2.45
C VAL A 175 -5.59 31.98 -3.90
N LYS A 176 -4.28 31.87 -4.14
CA LYS A 176 -3.76 31.48 -5.45
C LYS A 176 -4.26 30.07 -5.74
N GLY A 177 -4.90 29.89 -6.90
CA GLY A 177 -5.37 28.59 -7.34
C GLY A 177 -4.23 27.59 -7.38
N ILE A 178 -4.45 26.41 -6.82
CA ILE A 178 -3.62 25.23 -7.07
C ILE A 178 -3.96 24.73 -8.48
N PRO A 179 -2.99 24.18 -9.24
CA PRO A 179 -3.29 23.48 -10.48
C PRO A 179 -4.48 22.52 -10.29
N SER A 180 -5.36 22.47 -11.29
CA SER A 180 -6.51 21.56 -11.26
C SER A 180 -6.11 20.10 -11.41
N ASP A 181 -4.91 19.86 -11.93
CA ASP A 181 -4.30 18.56 -12.03
C ASP A 181 -3.34 18.29 -10.87
N THR A 182 -3.09 17.02 -10.65
CA THR A 182 -2.06 16.51 -9.75
C THR A 182 -1.08 15.69 -10.58
N GLU A 183 -0.67 16.20 -11.75
CA GLU A 183 0.28 15.51 -12.61
C GLU A 183 1.59 15.31 -11.88
N ASP A 184 1.95 14.05 -11.67
CA ASP A 184 3.24 13.66 -11.16
C ASP A 184 4.18 13.44 -12.35
N ASN A 185 5.27 14.22 -12.39
CA ASN A 185 6.25 14.15 -13.47
C ASN A 185 7.29 13.04 -13.23
N ASP A 186 7.25 12.39 -12.06
CA ASP A 186 8.15 11.30 -11.74
C ASP A 186 7.77 10.03 -12.55
N ALA A 187 8.80 9.35 -13.05
CA ALA A 187 8.60 8.10 -13.76
C ALA A 187 8.09 7.02 -12.79
N ILE A 188 7.09 6.24 -13.21
CA ILE A 188 6.61 5.09 -12.45
C ILE A 188 7.74 4.05 -12.35
N LEU A 189 8.26 3.87 -11.14
CA LEU A 189 9.27 2.87 -10.83
C LEU A 189 8.58 1.55 -10.48
N GLU A 190 8.45 0.67 -11.47
CA GLU A 190 7.90 -0.66 -11.24
C GLU A 190 8.98 -1.64 -10.74
N ASN A 191 8.91 -2.02 -9.47
CA ASN A 191 9.70 -3.13 -8.93
C ASN A 191 8.84 -4.00 -8.00
N TRP A 192 8.61 -5.25 -8.43
CA TRP A 192 7.81 -6.23 -7.68
C TRP A 192 8.27 -6.38 -6.23
N HIS A 193 9.57 -6.36 -5.96
CA HIS A 193 10.12 -6.55 -4.62
C HIS A 193 9.77 -5.39 -3.67
N PHE A 194 9.46 -4.21 -4.20
CA PHE A 194 9.16 -2.99 -3.43
C PHE A 194 7.71 -2.52 -3.61
N ASP A 195 6.88 -3.31 -4.28
CA ASP A 195 5.48 -2.98 -4.55
C ASP A 195 4.67 -2.87 -3.24
N ASN A 196 4.93 -3.76 -2.29
CA ASN A 196 4.33 -3.70 -0.96
C ASN A 196 5.28 -4.24 0.12
N ARG A 197 4.98 -3.88 1.36
CA ARG A 197 5.78 -4.27 2.53
C ARG A 197 5.94 -5.78 2.71
N HIS A 198 4.94 -6.58 2.31
CA HIS A 198 4.95 -8.02 2.49
C HIS A 198 5.91 -8.68 1.50
N THR A 199 5.93 -8.21 0.24
CA THR A 199 6.88 -8.70 -0.76
C THR A 199 8.31 -8.39 -0.36
N PHE A 200 8.56 -7.16 0.13
CA PHE A 200 9.88 -6.79 0.63
C PHE A 200 10.28 -7.61 1.87
N LEU A 201 9.37 -7.84 2.81
CA LEU A 201 9.62 -8.72 3.96
C LEU A 201 9.95 -10.15 3.50
N GLY A 202 9.21 -10.69 2.53
CA GLY A 202 9.48 -12.01 1.96
C GLY A 202 10.84 -12.09 1.28
N LEU A 203 11.28 -11.02 0.60
CA LEU A 203 12.65 -10.90 0.08
C LEU A 203 13.67 -10.97 1.22
N CYS A 204 13.47 -10.17 2.28
CA CYS A 204 14.38 -10.15 3.42
C CYS A 204 14.46 -11.51 4.12
N GLN A 205 13.34 -12.20 4.29
CA GLN A 205 13.29 -13.53 4.89
C GLN A 205 14.02 -14.56 4.01
N LYS A 206 13.77 -14.52 2.70
CA LYS A 206 14.39 -15.45 1.74
C LYS A 206 15.91 -15.30 1.66
N TYR A 207 16.43 -14.09 1.71
CA TYR A 207 17.87 -13.80 1.60
C TYR A 207 18.54 -13.51 2.94
N HIS A 208 17.84 -13.77 4.05
CA HIS A 208 18.30 -13.51 5.41
C HIS A 208 18.84 -12.09 5.62
N TYR A 209 18.19 -11.10 5.02
CA TYR A 209 18.50 -9.69 5.25
C TYR A 209 18.02 -9.28 6.64
N GLN A 210 18.98 -8.89 7.48
CA GLN A 210 18.77 -8.51 8.87
C GLN A 210 19.17 -7.04 9.08
N PHE A 211 18.43 -6.36 9.97
CA PHE A 211 18.60 -4.94 10.31
C PHE A 211 18.75 -4.71 11.83
N ASP A 212 19.09 -5.76 12.57
CA ASP A 212 19.26 -5.81 14.02
C ASP A 212 20.61 -5.23 14.50
N THR A 213 21.65 -5.32 13.67
CA THR A 213 22.98 -4.76 13.95
C THR A 213 23.45 -3.88 12.81
N LEU A 214 24.34 -2.92 13.08
CA LEU A 214 24.89 -2.03 12.05
C LEU A 214 25.59 -2.79 10.93
N ARG A 215 26.36 -3.84 11.25
CA ARG A 215 27.05 -4.67 10.24
C ARG A 215 26.04 -5.36 9.33
N ARG A 216 25.02 -6.00 9.90
CA ARG A 216 23.97 -6.70 9.14
C ARG A 216 23.13 -5.72 8.33
N ALA A 217 22.74 -4.58 8.89
CA ALA A 217 22.01 -3.53 8.19
C ALA A 217 22.80 -3.00 6.98
N LYS A 218 24.12 -2.74 7.12
CA LYS A 218 24.97 -2.33 6.00
C LYS A 218 25.02 -3.38 4.89
N HIS A 219 25.22 -4.65 5.27
CA HIS A 219 25.23 -5.75 4.31
C HIS A 219 23.89 -5.89 3.58
N SER A 220 22.78 -5.93 4.32
CA SER A 220 21.42 -6.01 3.78
C SER A 220 21.12 -4.84 2.84
N SER A 221 21.43 -3.60 3.24
CA SER A 221 21.26 -2.42 2.38
C SER A 221 22.12 -2.48 1.13
N MET A 222 23.37 -2.93 1.22
CA MET A 222 24.26 -3.12 0.06
C MET A 222 23.68 -4.14 -0.93
N MET A 223 23.17 -5.26 -0.43
CA MET A 223 22.57 -6.30 -1.28
C MET A 223 21.25 -5.84 -1.93
N ILE A 224 20.43 -5.07 -1.21
CA ILE A 224 19.22 -4.45 -1.76
C ILE A 224 19.59 -3.46 -2.88
N LEU A 225 20.59 -2.59 -2.66
CA LEU A 225 21.07 -1.66 -3.69
C LEU A 225 21.62 -2.41 -4.91
N HIS A 226 22.41 -3.46 -4.69
CA HIS A 226 22.90 -4.30 -5.77
C HIS A 226 21.75 -4.87 -6.61
N ASN A 227 20.70 -5.40 -5.96
CA ASN A 227 19.53 -5.96 -6.67
C ASN A 227 18.69 -4.89 -7.39
N LEU A 228 18.68 -3.66 -6.88
CA LEU A 228 18.04 -2.51 -7.55
C LEU A 228 18.80 -2.08 -8.80
N HIS A 229 20.13 -2.08 -8.76
CA HIS A 229 20.97 -1.75 -9.91
C HIS A 229 21.06 -2.89 -10.94
N ASN A 230 20.86 -4.13 -10.50
CA ASN A 230 20.97 -5.33 -11.31
C ASN A 230 19.69 -6.19 -11.29
N PRO A 231 18.53 -5.66 -11.77
CA PRO A 231 17.26 -6.39 -11.74
C PRO A 231 17.25 -7.64 -12.65
N THR A 232 18.27 -7.81 -13.50
CA THR A 232 18.43 -8.89 -14.47
C THR A 232 19.41 -9.98 -14.04
N LEU A 233 20.18 -9.75 -12.96
CA LEU A 233 21.02 -10.80 -12.39
C LEU A 233 20.08 -11.79 -11.70
N PRO A 234 20.10 -13.09 -12.07
CA PRO A 234 19.59 -14.10 -11.16
C PRO A 234 20.23 -13.81 -9.81
N ALA A 235 19.50 -13.98 -8.71
CA ALA A 235 20.12 -14.05 -7.39
C ALA A 235 21.22 -15.11 -7.47
N ALA A 236 22.43 -14.66 -7.76
CA ALA A 236 23.55 -15.53 -8.03
C ALA A 236 23.87 -16.14 -6.69
N GLY A 237 23.82 -17.47 -6.63
CA GLY A 237 24.45 -18.19 -5.55
C GLY A 237 25.88 -17.67 -5.42
N THR A 238 26.34 -17.54 -4.18
CA THR A 238 27.75 -17.21 -3.95
C THR A 238 28.56 -18.34 -4.56
N MET A 239 29.22 -18.13 -5.71
CA MET A 239 30.00 -19.20 -6.35
C MET A 239 31.24 -19.50 -5.50
N CYS A 240 31.49 -20.77 -5.22
CA CYS A 240 32.66 -21.21 -4.49
C CYS A 240 33.94 -20.82 -5.25
N LYS A 241 34.88 -20.10 -4.64
CA LYS A 241 36.15 -19.71 -5.29
C LYS A 241 37.06 -20.89 -5.69
N ILE A 242 36.77 -22.11 -5.23
CA ILE A 242 37.61 -23.30 -5.45
C ILE A 242 37.01 -24.23 -6.51
N CYS A 243 35.69 -24.48 -6.45
CA CYS A 243 35.03 -25.39 -7.38
C CYS A 243 34.06 -24.69 -8.32
N HIS A 244 33.89 -23.37 -8.21
CA HIS A 244 32.98 -22.53 -8.98
C HIS A 244 31.48 -22.92 -8.91
N GLN A 245 31.13 -24.02 -8.25
CA GLN A 245 29.75 -24.37 -7.92
C GLN A 245 29.07 -23.34 -7.00
N ASP A 246 27.77 -23.10 -7.23
CA ASP A 246 26.90 -22.32 -6.34
C ASP A 246 26.94 -22.86 -4.91
N THR A 247 27.11 -21.96 -3.92
CA THR A 247 26.99 -22.32 -2.50
C THR A 247 25.65 -21.87 -1.92
N ASP A 248 25.00 -22.77 -1.18
CA ASP A 248 23.78 -22.48 -0.42
C ASP A 248 24.03 -21.62 0.84
N THR A 249 25.29 -21.17 1.05
CA THR A 249 25.69 -20.50 2.29
C THR A 249 26.17 -19.09 2.00
N LEU A 250 25.39 -18.11 2.46
CA LEU A 250 25.60 -16.67 2.24
C LEU A 250 26.84 -16.09 2.96
N ASP A 251 27.63 -16.91 3.66
CA ASP A 251 28.69 -16.45 4.57
C ASP A 251 30.05 -17.16 4.36
N ARG A 252 30.20 -17.99 3.32
CA ARG A 252 31.50 -18.59 2.96
C ARG A 252 31.76 -18.49 1.45
N ASP A 253 32.86 -17.82 1.10
CA ASP A 253 33.43 -17.78 -0.26
C ASP A 253 33.84 -19.18 -0.80
N VAL A 254 33.70 -20.24 0.01
CA VAL A 254 34.13 -21.62 -0.27
C VAL A 254 33.06 -22.60 0.25
N CYS A 255 32.63 -23.55 -0.58
CA CYS A 255 31.63 -24.55 -0.20
C CYS A 255 32.14 -25.50 0.92
N ALA A 256 31.23 -26.11 1.67
CA ALA A 256 31.59 -27.03 2.77
C ALA A 256 32.51 -28.18 2.32
N ALA A 257 32.27 -28.73 1.12
CA ALA A 257 33.12 -29.79 0.57
C ALA A 257 34.55 -29.33 0.25
N CYS A 258 34.72 -28.10 -0.24
CA CYS A 258 36.04 -27.52 -0.49
C CYS A 258 36.72 -27.06 0.80
N TYR A 259 35.94 -26.63 1.79
CA TYR A 259 36.43 -26.30 3.13
C TYR A 259 37.06 -27.55 3.80
N HIS A 260 36.36 -28.68 3.79
CA HIS A 260 36.86 -29.92 4.41
C HIS A 260 38.04 -30.56 3.66
N LYS A 261 38.24 -30.26 2.37
CA LYS A 261 39.38 -30.78 1.57
C LYS A 261 40.69 -30.01 1.77
N LYS A 262 40.66 -28.79 2.32
CA LYS A 262 41.85 -27.94 2.55
C LYS A 262 41.85 -27.39 3.97
N ASP A 263 41.83 -28.27 4.96
CA ASP A 263 41.81 -27.88 6.38
C ASP A 263 43.17 -27.33 6.89
N SER A 264 44.16 -27.02 6.04
CA SER A 264 45.52 -26.71 6.54
C SER A 264 46.32 -25.65 5.80
N SER A 265 45.74 -24.90 4.85
CA SER A 265 46.56 -23.96 4.05
C SER A 265 45.95 -22.59 3.74
N LEU A 266 44.85 -22.18 4.39
CA LEU A 266 44.23 -20.87 4.08
C LEU A 266 43.97 -19.94 5.27
N HIS A 267 44.22 -20.35 6.53
CA HIS A 267 44.13 -19.43 7.67
C HIS A 267 45.21 -19.68 8.72
N VAL A 268 45.87 -18.58 9.14
CA VAL A 268 46.89 -18.54 10.21
C VAL A 268 46.25 -18.58 11.62
N TYR A 269 44.93 -18.41 11.72
CA TYR A 269 44.21 -18.51 12.99
C TYR A 269 43.04 -19.50 12.92
N LYS A 270 42.99 -20.40 13.91
CA LYS A 270 41.94 -21.40 14.10
C LYS A 270 40.65 -20.70 14.54
N LEU A 271 39.66 -20.61 13.67
CA LEU A 271 38.34 -20.09 14.01
C LEU A 271 37.61 -21.09 14.92
N ASN A 272 37.45 -20.75 16.19
CA ASN A 272 36.58 -21.50 17.09
C ASN A 272 35.12 -21.29 16.66
N GLN A 273 34.38 -22.40 16.58
CA GLN A 273 32.92 -22.36 16.50
C GLN A 273 32.39 -21.75 17.80
N CYS A 274 31.68 -20.62 17.71
CA CYS A 274 30.80 -20.20 18.80
C CYS A 274 29.57 -21.11 18.77
N SER A 275 29.45 -21.99 19.76
CA SER A 275 28.20 -22.66 20.08
C SER A 275 27.17 -21.60 20.54
N PRO A 276 25.88 -21.78 20.22
CA PRO A 276 24.81 -20.93 20.69
C PRO A 276 24.46 -21.27 22.15
N GLU A 277 25.39 -21.04 23.07
CA GLU A 277 25.19 -21.27 24.51
C GLU A 277 25.45 -19.98 25.27
N ALA A 278 24.54 -19.01 25.11
CA ALA A 278 24.35 -17.95 26.11
C ALA A 278 22.96 -17.30 25.97
N ASN A 279 22.04 -17.76 26.82
CA ASN A 279 20.88 -17.05 27.37
C ASN A 279 19.75 -16.62 26.41
N TYR A 280 18.76 -17.50 26.22
CA TYR A 280 17.35 -17.11 26.25
C TYR A 280 16.57 -18.12 27.11
N GLY A 281 15.70 -17.59 27.98
CA GLY A 281 14.94 -18.35 28.94
C GLY A 281 14.03 -19.40 28.30
N THR A 282 13.83 -20.46 29.06
CA THR A 282 13.06 -21.67 28.75
C THR A 282 11.57 -21.38 28.58
N GLU A 283 11.12 -20.98 27.39
CA GLU A 283 9.71 -21.13 26.98
C GLU A 283 9.59 -21.57 25.51
N ASN A 284 9.24 -22.85 25.32
CA ASN A 284 8.56 -23.45 24.16
C ASN A 284 9.13 -23.18 22.75
N VAL A 285 10.41 -23.54 22.54
CA VAL A 285 11.15 -23.45 21.26
C VAL A 285 10.52 -24.32 20.16
N ASP A 286 9.96 -25.47 20.51
CA ASP A 286 9.47 -26.45 19.53
C ASP A 286 8.22 -25.96 18.78
N ALA A 287 7.27 -25.33 19.48
CA ALA A 287 6.05 -24.79 18.86
C ALA A 287 6.33 -23.58 17.94
N HIS A 288 7.36 -22.79 18.25
CA HIS A 288 7.77 -21.66 17.40
C HIS A 288 8.48 -22.14 16.13
N GLN A 289 9.30 -23.19 16.25
CA GLN A 289 10.04 -23.78 15.15
C GLN A 289 9.12 -24.51 14.16
N GLU A 290 8.12 -25.25 14.66
CA GLU A 290 7.08 -25.87 13.82
C GLU A 290 6.22 -24.82 13.09
N ALA A 291 5.85 -23.72 13.76
CA ALA A 291 5.09 -22.63 13.14
C ALA A 291 5.87 -21.87 12.06
N LEU A 292 7.20 -21.77 12.19
CA LEU A 292 8.08 -21.20 11.17
C LEU A 292 8.20 -22.14 9.96
N GLN A 293 8.38 -23.44 10.19
CA GLN A 293 8.43 -24.46 9.12
C GLN A 293 7.13 -24.52 8.30
N LEU A 294 5.97 -24.47 8.96
CA LEU A 294 4.66 -24.41 8.29
C LEU A 294 4.50 -23.13 7.46
N LYS A 295 5.01 -21.99 7.92
CA LYS A 295 4.97 -20.73 7.15
C LYS A 295 5.90 -20.77 5.93
N GLU A 296 7.08 -21.36 6.05
CA GLU A 296 8.02 -21.54 4.93
C GLU A 296 7.47 -22.50 3.86
N GLN A 297 6.83 -23.59 4.29
CA GLN A 297 6.15 -24.53 3.39
C GLN A 297 4.95 -23.86 2.69
N ASN A 298 4.15 -23.07 3.41
CA ASN A 298 3.02 -22.36 2.81
C ASN A 298 3.46 -21.27 1.82
N LEU A 299 4.56 -20.55 2.11
CA LEU A 299 5.08 -19.50 1.24
C LEU A 299 5.75 -20.06 -0.02
N SER A 300 6.52 -21.15 0.11
CA SER A 300 7.08 -21.87 -1.04
C SER A 300 5.98 -22.44 -1.94
N HIS A 301 4.91 -23.00 -1.34
CA HIS A 301 3.74 -23.47 -2.08
C HIS A 301 3.02 -22.33 -2.81
N LEU A 302 2.84 -21.16 -2.17
CA LEU A 302 2.21 -19.99 -2.79
C LEU A 302 3.03 -19.45 -3.98
N VAL A 303 4.35 -19.36 -3.84
CA VAL A 303 5.25 -18.93 -4.92
C VAL A 303 5.25 -19.93 -6.07
N ALA A 304 5.29 -21.24 -5.78
CA ALA A 304 5.18 -22.28 -6.80
C ALA A 304 3.82 -22.22 -7.53
N GLN A 305 2.73 -21.96 -6.81
CA GLN A 305 1.39 -21.78 -7.38
C GLN A 305 1.33 -20.56 -8.31
N GLN A 306 1.88 -19.41 -7.89
CA GLN A 306 1.93 -18.21 -8.72
C GLN A 306 2.78 -18.38 -9.99
N GLN A 307 3.92 -19.07 -9.87
CA GLN A 307 4.76 -19.41 -11.04
C GLN A 307 4.03 -20.32 -12.02
N LYS A 308 3.28 -21.31 -11.50
CA LYS A 308 2.46 -22.22 -12.32
C LYS A 308 1.34 -21.48 -13.05
N GLU A 309 0.67 -20.55 -12.38
CA GLU A 309 -0.36 -19.70 -13.00
C GLU A 309 0.22 -18.80 -14.11
N LEU A 310 1.38 -18.18 -13.85
CA LEU A 310 2.07 -17.36 -14.85
C LEU A 310 2.48 -18.18 -16.08
N LEU A 311 2.98 -19.40 -15.88
CA LEU A 311 3.37 -20.30 -16.95
C LEU A 311 2.16 -20.77 -17.77
N ASN A 312 1.04 -21.09 -17.11
CA ASN A 312 -0.21 -21.45 -17.76
C ASN A 312 -0.76 -20.30 -18.61
N LEU A 313 -0.72 -19.07 -18.09
CA LEU A 313 -1.12 -17.87 -18.80
C LEU A 313 -0.24 -17.62 -20.04
N LEU A 314 1.08 -17.82 -19.93
CA LEU A 314 2.02 -17.69 -21.04
C LEU A 314 1.71 -18.72 -22.15
N MET A 315 1.52 -19.98 -21.78
CA MET A 315 1.19 -21.07 -22.69
C MET A 315 -0.16 -20.84 -23.37
N HIS A 316 -1.14 -20.36 -22.61
CA HIS A 316 -2.45 -20.00 -23.13
C HIS A 316 -2.34 -18.85 -24.14
N ALA A 317 -1.71 -17.72 -23.77
CA ALA A 317 -1.62 -16.55 -24.63
C ALA A 317 -0.88 -16.82 -25.95
N THR A 318 0.09 -17.73 -25.93
CA THR A 318 0.86 -18.18 -27.11
C THR A 318 0.00 -18.98 -28.10
N ASN A 319 -0.91 -19.82 -27.60
CA ASN A 319 -1.75 -20.70 -28.42
C ASN A 319 -3.14 -20.10 -28.72
N CYS A 320 -3.57 -19.12 -27.94
CA CYS A 320 -4.86 -18.49 -28.07
C CYS A 320 -4.93 -17.66 -29.37
N ARG A 321 -6.06 -17.72 -30.08
CA ARG A 321 -6.30 -16.93 -31.31
C ARG A 321 -7.15 -15.67 -31.09
N ALA A 322 -7.54 -15.40 -29.84
CA ALA A 322 -8.36 -14.24 -29.49
C ALA A 322 -7.78 -12.91 -29.99
N THR A 323 -8.63 -12.04 -30.49
CA THR A 323 -8.29 -10.73 -31.07
C THR A 323 -8.92 -9.62 -30.22
N SER A 324 -8.65 -8.36 -30.54
CA SER A 324 -9.29 -7.24 -29.82
C SER A 324 -10.80 -7.17 -30.05
N SER A 325 -11.30 -7.76 -31.14
CA SER A 325 -12.74 -7.86 -31.47
C SER A 325 -13.43 -9.10 -30.89
N ASP A 326 -12.67 -10.11 -30.46
CA ASP A 326 -13.19 -11.32 -29.82
C ASP A 326 -12.28 -11.71 -28.63
N PRO A 327 -12.54 -11.15 -27.44
CA PRO A 327 -11.68 -11.28 -26.29
C PRO A 327 -11.78 -12.67 -25.65
N CYS A 328 -10.62 -13.27 -25.33
CA CYS A 328 -10.60 -14.54 -24.62
C CYS A 328 -11.10 -14.40 -23.18
N SER A 329 -11.93 -15.34 -22.72
CA SER A 329 -12.37 -15.44 -21.33
C SER A 329 -11.26 -15.77 -20.32
N TYR A 330 -10.06 -16.15 -20.78
CA TYR A 330 -8.94 -16.44 -19.91
C TYR A 330 -8.36 -15.14 -19.31
N PRO A 331 -8.27 -15.01 -17.97
CA PRO A 331 -7.83 -13.79 -17.31
C PRO A 331 -6.46 -13.31 -17.81
N LYS A 332 -6.31 -12.01 -18.07
CA LYS A 332 -5.05 -11.37 -18.51
C LYS A 332 -4.46 -11.86 -19.86
N CYS A 333 -5.14 -12.74 -20.60
CA CYS A 333 -4.66 -13.23 -21.91
C CYS A 333 -4.38 -12.10 -22.91
N LEU A 334 -5.28 -11.12 -23.03
CA LEU A 334 -5.11 -9.96 -23.92
C LEU A 334 -3.92 -9.06 -23.52
N GLN A 335 -3.63 -8.94 -22.22
CA GLN A 335 -2.50 -8.14 -21.73
C GLN A 335 -1.17 -8.75 -22.18
N ILE A 336 -1.04 -10.08 -22.06
CA ILE A 336 0.15 -10.82 -22.50
C ILE A 336 0.32 -10.74 -24.03
N LYS A 337 -0.78 -10.83 -24.79
CA LYS A 337 -0.73 -10.65 -26.25
C LYS A 337 -0.28 -9.26 -26.67
N ARG A 338 -0.74 -8.21 -25.97
CA ARG A 338 -0.28 -6.83 -26.21
C ARG A 338 1.22 -6.70 -25.94
N LEU A 339 1.72 -7.30 -24.87
CA LEU A 339 3.15 -7.34 -24.55
C LEU A 339 3.96 -8.02 -25.67
N PHE A 340 3.50 -9.16 -26.20
CA PHE A 340 4.15 -9.80 -27.35
C PHE A 340 4.10 -8.95 -28.62
N CYS A 341 2.96 -8.30 -28.91
CA CYS A 341 2.84 -7.40 -30.07
C CYS A 341 3.83 -6.23 -29.95
N HIS A 342 3.93 -5.64 -28.76
CA HIS A 342 4.92 -4.61 -28.45
C HIS A 342 6.34 -5.12 -28.67
N ALA A 343 6.70 -6.27 -28.08
CA ALA A 343 8.05 -6.83 -28.19
C ALA A 343 8.46 -7.16 -29.63
N ARG A 344 7.52 -7.48 -30.53
CA ARG A 344 7.77 -7.67 -31.96
C ARG A 344 8.12 -6.37 -32.69
N LYS A 345 7.48 -5.25 -32.32
CA LYS A 345 7.61 -3.95 -33.00
C LYS A 345 8.59 -2.98 -32.34
N CYS A 346 8.97 -3.22 -31.08
CA CYS A 346 9.82 -2.33 -30.30
C CYS A 346 11.27 -2.35 -30.79
N SER A 347 11.81 -1.18 -31.16
CA SER A 347 13.21 -0.98 -31.57
C SER A 347 14.18 -0.85 -30.38
N ILE A 348 13.70 -0.36 -29.23
CA ILE A 348 14.51 -0.15 -28.00
C ILE A 348 14.90 -1.50 -27.36
N ARG A 349 14.05 -2.52 -27.49
CA ARG A 349 14.26 -3.90 -26.98
C ARG A 349 14.55 -3.96 -25.47
N SER A 350 14.74 -5.17 -24.93
CA SER A 350 15.05 -5.35 -23.49
C SER A 350 16.41 -4.78 -23.10
N PHE A 351 17.41 -4.91 -23.98
CA PHE A 351 18.78 -4.44 -23.75
C PHE A 351 18.91 -2.90 -23.80
N GLY A 352 18.06 -2.21 -24.57
CA GLY A 352 17.98 -0.75 -24.54
C GLY A 352 17.06 -0.19 -23.46
N GLY A 353 16.61 -1.02 -22.50
CA GLY A 353 15.85 -0.55 -21.33
C GLY A 353 14.33 -0.49 -21.48
N CYS A 354 13.74 -1.06 -22.54
CA CYS A 354 12.28 -1.06 -22.68
C CYS A 354 11.60 -1.98 -21.65
N GLN A 355 10.84 -1.40 -20.72
CA GLN A 355 10.16 -2.10 -19.62
C GLN A 355 9.21 -3.22 -20.11
N HIS A 356 8.45 -2.97 -21.18
CA HIS A 356 7.55 -3.98 -21.75
C HIS A 356 8.32 -5.16 -22.36
N CYS A 357 9.45 -4.90 -23.02
CA CYS A 357 10.32 -5.94 -23.54
C CYS A 357 11.05 -6.71 -22.42
N GLN A 358 11.41 -6.04 -21.32
CA GLN A 358 11.99 -6.69 -20.13
C GLN A 358 10.99 -7.66 -19.49
N LYS A 359 9.72 -7.26 -19.33
CA LYS A 359 8.64 -8.14 -18.84
C LYS A 359 8.46 -9.39 -19.71
N VAL A 360 8.42 -9.22 -21.04
CA VAL A 360 8.36 -10.35 -21.98
C VAL A 360 9.58 -11.25 -21.83
N TRP A 361 10.77 -10.66 -21.78
CA TRP A 361 12.02 -11.41 -21.68
C TRP A 361 12.11 -12.24 -20.40
N TYR A 362 11.68 -11.68 -19.26
CA TYR A 362 11.61 -12.39 -17.99
C TYR A 362 10.70 -13.63 -18.08
N MET A 363 9.48 -13.48 -18.61
CA MET A 363 8.55 -14.60 -18.76
C MET A 363 9.10 -15.70 -19.67
N LEU A 364 9.75 -15.32 -20.77
CA LEU A 364 10.36 -16.26 -21.71
C LEU A 364 11.53 -17.03 -21.06
N LYS A 365 12.38 -16.35 -20.27
CA LYS A 365 13.47 -16.98 -19.52
C LYS A 365 12.95 -17.96 -18.46
N LEU A 366 11.92 -17.58 -17.71
CA LEU A 366 11.30 -18.44 -16.72
C LEU A 366 10.73 -19.71 -17.35
N HIS A 367 10.06 -19.58 -18.50
CA HIS A 367 9.54 -20.71 -19.25
C HIS A 367 10.66 -21.62 -19.79
N ALA A 368 11.70 -21.07 -20.41
CA ALA A 368 12.80 -21.85 -21.00
C ALA A 368 13.51 -22.77 -19.98
N ARG A 369 13.64 -22.34 -18.72
CA ARG A 369 14.25 -23.15 -17.64
C ARG A 369 13.43 -24.39 -17.24
N ILE A 370 12.12 -24.36 -17.46
CA ILE A 370 11.19 -25.40 -17.02
C ILE A 370 10.69 -26.23 -18.22
N CYS A 371 10.77 -25.67 -19.43
CA CYS A 371 10.22 -26.26 -20.64
C CYS A 371 11.02 -27.49 -21.11
N ARG A 372 10.35 -28.64 -21.14
CA ARG A 372 10.88 -29.91 -21.67
C ARG A 372 10.40 -30.24 -23.08
N GLN A 373 9.58 -29.37 -23.70
CA GLN A 373 9.03 -29.59 -25.04
C GLN A 373 10.07 -29.25 -26.12
N THR A 374 10.28 -30.15 -27.07
CA THR A 374 11.17 -29.95 -28.22
C THR A 374 10.58 -28.97 -29.25
N ASP A 375 9.27 -29.07 -29.51
CA ASP A 375 8.53 -28.18 -30.43
C ASP A 375 7.73 -27.11 -29.68
N CYS A 376 8.39 -26.40 -28.76
CA CYS A 376 7.72 -25.38 -27.99
C CYS A 376 7.34 -24.17 -28.85
N ARG A 377 6.05 -23.78 -28.83
CA ARG A 377 5.52 -22.62 -29.58
C ARG A 377 5.80 -21.27 -28.93
N VAL A 378 6.33 -21.27 -27.70
CA VAL A 378 6.65 -20.03 -26.98
C VAL A 378 7.80 -19.31 -27.70
N PRO A 379 7.65 -18.02 -28.06
CA PRO A 379 8.66 -17.30 -28.83
C PRO A 379 10.05 -17.34 -28.18
N ARG A 380 11.09 -17.67 -28.95
CA ARG A 380 12.50 -17.76 -28.48
C ARG A 380 12.75 -18.73 -27.33
N CYS A 381 11.84 -19.68 -27.07
CA CYS A 381 12.05 -20.71 -26.04
C CYS A 381 13.27 -21.58 -26.37
N ILE A 382 13.39 -22.03 -27.63
CA ILE A 382 14.49 -22.88 -28.08
C ILE A 382 15.82 -22.10 -28.03
N ASP A 383 15.84 -20.87 -28.55
CA ASP A 383 17.04 -20.01 -28.51
C ASP A 383 17.53 -19.76 -27.08
N LEU A 384 16.60 -19.48 -26.15
CA LEU A 384 16.90 -19.28 -24.74
C LEU A 384 17.36 -20.57 -24.06
N LYS A 385 16.77 -21.71 -24.40
CA LYS A 385 17.17 -23.01 -23.86
C LYS A 385 18.58 -23.36 -24.31
N ASN A 386 18.89 -23.19 -25.59
CA ASN A 386 20.23 -23.40 -26.13
C ASN A 386 21.25 -22.45 -25.50
N HIS A 387 20.90 -21.18 -25.27
CA HIS A 387 21.79 -20.24 -24.58
C HIS A 387 22.02 -20.61 -23.10
N LEU A 388 21.03 -21.24 -22.44
CA LEU A 388 21.18 -21.75 -21.08
C LEU A 388 21.97 -23.07 -21.02
N GLU A 389 21.94 -23.88 -22.10
CA GLU A 389 22.70 -25.13 -22.24
C GLU A 389 24.14 -24.90 -22.75
N LEU A 390 24.40 -23.79 -23.45
CA LEU A 390 25.72 -23.37 -23.95
C LEU A 390 26.51 -22.52 -22.95
N GLU A 391 25.93 -22.07 -21.84
CA GLU A 391 26.72 -21.66 -20.68
C GLU A 391 27.33 -22.95 -20.12
N PRO A 392 28.63 -23.22 -20.34
CA PRO A 392 29.21 -24.48 -19.95
C PRO A 392 29.11 -24.58 -18.44
N GLY A 393 28.43 -25.62 -17.96
CA GLY A 393 28.59 -26.07 -16.59
C GLY A 393 30.08 -26.25 -16.29
N GLY A 394 30.56 -25.47 -15.35
CA GLY A 394 31.75 -25.73 -14.55
C GLY A 394 31.38 -25.43 -13.12
#